data_AF-A0A8J6NZ19-F1
#
_entry.id   AF-A0A8J6NZ19-F1
#
_cell.length_a   1.000
_cell.length_b   1.000
_cell.length_c   1.000
_cell.angle_alpha   90.00
_cell.angle_beta   90.00
_cell.angle_gamma   90.00
#
_symmetry.space_group_name_H-M   'P 1'
#
loop_
_entity.id
_entity.type
_entity.pdbx_description
1 polymer ?
#
loop_
_entity_poly.entity_id
_entity_poly.type
_entity_poly.pdbx_seq_one_letter_code
_entity_poly.pdbx_strand_id
1 'polypeptide(L)' 'MLEFLADNIGTIVIGLVLLVVIILVIRKLVKDRKNGSACSCGCGCKDCPSSSLCHKK' A
#
# COMPACT_ATOMS: atom_id res chain seq x y z
N MET A 1 4.47 -29.21 -21.27
CA MET A 1 4.42 -27.73 -21.10
C MET A 1 3.10 -27.28 -20.47
N LEU A 2 1.93 -27.69 -21.00
CA LEU A 2 0.63 -27.35 -20.39
C LEU A 2 0.37 -28.04 -19.04
N GLU A 3 0.92 -29.25 -18.81
CA GLU A 3 0.77 -29.95 -17.52
C GLU A 3 1.47 -29.24 -16.37
N PHE A 4 2.63 -28.62 -16.61
CA PHE A 4 3.31 -27.83 -15.57
C PHE A 4 2.46 -26.66 -15.07
N LEU A 5 1.63 -26.09 -15.95
CA LEU A 5 0.70 -25.02 -15.58
C LEU A 5 -0.52 -25.56 -14.83
N ALA A 6 -0.95 -26.78 -15.13
CA ALA A 6 -2.07 -27.45 -14.47
C ALA A 6 -1.70 -27.94 -13.05
N ASP A 7 -0.54 -28.55 -12.87
CA ASP A 7 -0.04 -29.01 -11.56
C ASP A 7 0.27 -27.85 -10.61
N ASN A 8 0.76 -26.74 -11.15
CA ASN A 8 1.13 -25.55 -10.35
C ASN A 8 0.04 -24.47 -10.34
N ILE A 9 -1.17 -24.75 -10.84
CA ILE A 9 -2.24 -23.76 -10.93
C ILE A 9 -2.60 -23.19 -9.55
N GLY A 10 -2.58 -24.04 -8.50
CA GLY A 10 -2.84 -23.61 -7.13
C GLY A 10 -1.79 -22.63 -6.61
N THR A 11 -0.51 -22.93 -6.86
CA THR A 11 0.61 -22.05 -6.48
C THR A 11 0.54 -20.70 -7.20
N ILE A 12 0.18 -20.70 -8.49
CA ILE A 12 0.02 -19.48 -9.28
C ILE A 12 -1.14 -18.63 -8.74
N VAL A 13 -2.28 -19.25 -8.42
CA VAL A 13 -3.44 -18.56 -7.85
C VAL A 13 -3.10 -17.94 -6.49
N ILE A 14 -2.47 -18.69 -5.60
CA ILE A 14 -2.03 -18.17 -4.29
C ILE A 14 -1.02 -17.03 -4.47
N GLY A 15 -0.07 -17.19 -5.38
CA GLY A 15 0.90 -16.15 -5.72
C GLY A 15 0.25 -14.86 -6.21
N LEU A 16 -0.75 -14.95 -7.09
CA LEU A 16 -1.51 -13.80 -7.57
C LEU A 16 -2.29 -13.11 -6.45
N VAL A 17 -2.96 -13.87 -5.58
CA VAL A 17 -3.69 -13.30 -4.44
C VAL A 17 -2.75 -12.54 -3.52
N LEU A 18 -1.60 -13.13 -3.15
CA LEU A 18 -0.59 -12.46 -2.33
C LEU A 18 -0.07 -11.18 -2.99
N LEU A 19 0.19 -11.22 -4.30
CA LEU A 19 0.65 -10.06 -5.06
C LEU A 19 -0.39 -8.92 -5.02
N VAL A 20 -1.67 -9.24 -5.21
CA VAL A 20 -2.77 -8.26 -5.09
C VAL A 20 -2.82 -7.65 -3.70
N VAL A 21 -2.72 -8.46 -2.64
CA VAL A 21 -2.70 -7.96 -1.25
C VAL A 21 -1.54 -7.00 -1.03
N ILE A 22 -0.33 -7.35 -1.47
CA ILE A 22 0.85 -6.48 -1.34
C ILE A 22 0.64 -5.16 -2.09
N ILE A 23 0.12 -5.19 -3.32
CA ILE A 23 -0.20 -3.98 -4.09
C ILE A 23 -1.20 -3.10 -3.32
N LEU A 24 -2.26 -3.69 -2.78
CA LEU A 24 -3.27 -2.95 -2.01
C LEU A 24 -2.67 -2.29 -0.77
N VAL A 25 -1.80 -3.00 -0.05
CA VAL A 25 -1.08 -2.47 1.11
C VAL A 25 -0.21 -1.30 0.68
N ILE A 26 0.63 -1.45 -0.35
CA ILE A 26 1.49 -0.35 -0.84
C ILE A 26 0.65 0.84 -1.28
N ARG A 27 -0.44 0.64 -2.03
CA ARG A 27 -1.35 1.72 -2.45
C ARG A 27 -1.97 2.43 -1.25
N LYS A 28 -2.36 1.68 -0.22
CA LYS A 28 -2.87 2.25 1.04
C LYS A 28 -1.78 3.07 1.73
N LEU A 29 -0.57 2.55 1.89
CA LEU A 29 0.55 3.29 2.49
C LEU A 29 0.88 4.57 1.72
N VAL A 30 0.91 4.53 0.39
CA VAL A 30 1.17 5.71 -0.44
C VAL A 30 0.03 6.72 -0.31
N LYS A 31 -1.23 6.27 -0.32
CA LYS A 31 -2.39 7.15 -0.11
C LYS A 31 -2.38 7.76 1.29
N ASP A 32 -2.07 6.98 2.32
CA ASP A 32 -2.00 7.41 3.72
C ASP A 32 -0.83 8.39 3.93
N ARG A 33 0.30 8.17 3.25
CA ARG A 33 1.43 9.12 3.17
C ARG A 33 1.01 10.43 2.51
N LYS A 34 0.34 10.36 1.35
CA LYS A 34 -0.15 11.56 0.63
C LYS A 34 -1.21 12.33 1.41
N ASN A 35 -2.06 11.62 2.15
CA ASN A 35 -3.08 12.21 3.02
C ASN A 35 -2.53 12.67 4.37
N GLY A 36 -1.21 12.57 4.59
CA GLY A 36 -0.57 13.09 5.80
C GLY A 36 -0.84 12.29 7.07
N SER A 37 -1.29 11.03 6.93
CA SER A 37 -1.53 10.14 8.08
C SER A 37 -0.24 9.56 8.67
N ALA A 38 0.89 9.73 7.98
CA ALA A 38 2.21 9.29 8.44
C ALA A 38 2.96 10.36 9.29
N CYS A 39 2.25 11.33 9.88
CA CYS A 39 2.86 12.22 10.87
C CYS A 39 3.18 11.40 12.13
N SER A 40 4.45 11.41 12.54
CA SER A 40 4.94 10.82 13.81
C SER A 40 4.12 11.26 15.04
N CYS A 41 3.43 12.39 14.91
CA CYS A 41 2.59 13.01 15.93
C CYS A 41 1.25 12.32 16.21
N GLY A 42 0.83 11.30 15.43
CA GLY A 42 -0.44 10.57 15.66
C GLY A 42 -1.73 11.35 15.35
N CYS A 43 -1.68 12.69 15.26
CA CYS A 43 -2.84 13.56 15.05
C CYS A 43 -3.22 13.80 13.57
N GLY A 44 -2.53 13.18 12.60
CA GLY A 44 -2.73 13.46 11.17
C GLY A 44 -2.28 14.87 10.75
N CYS A 45 -2.18 15.14 9.46
CA CYS A 45 -1.69 16.44 8.96
C CYS A 45 -2.66 17.62 9.13
N LYS A 46 -3.91 17.39 9.55
CA LYS A 46 -4.94 18.44 9.68
C LYS A 46 -4.67 19.37 10.86
N ASP A 47 -4.22 18.81 11.98
CA ASP A 47 -3.90 19.53 13.22
C ASP A 47 -2.39 19.52 13.51
N CYS A 48 -1.56 19.16 12.52
CA CYS A 48 -0.11 19.16 12.69
C CYS A 48 0.39 20.61 12.76
N PRO A 49 1.10 21.03 13.83
CA PRO A 49 1.64 22.39 13.95
C PRO A 49 2.68 22.71 12.86
N SER A 50 3.26 21.68 12.23
CA SER A 50 4.17 21.79 11.09
C SER A 50 3.48 21.62 9.73
N SER A 51 2.15 21.59 9.67
CA SER A 51 1.36 21.42 8.43
C SER A 51 1.67 22.48 7.37
N SER A 52 2.03 23.69 7.80
CA SER A 52 2.43 24.82 6.94
C SER A 52 3.74 24.59 6.16
N LEU A 53 4.56 23.61 6.57
CA LEU A 53 5.83 23.25 5.92
C LEU A 53 5.68 22.02 5.00
N CYS A 54 4.80 21.08 5.33
CA CYS A 54 4.66 19.81 4.61
C CYS A 54 3.83 19.89 3.32
N HIS A 55 2.91 20.84 3.22
CA HIS A 55 2.09 21.10 2.01
C HIS A 55 2.28 22.55 1.53
N LYS A 56 3.53 23.00 1.35
CA LYS A 56 3.76 24.19 0.54
C LYS A 56 3.28 23.92 -0.89
N LYS A 57 2.44 24.83 -1.39
CA LYS A 57 1.88 24.81 -2.74
C LYS A 57 2.96 24.82 -3.80
#